data_AF-A0A915D176-F1
#
_entry.id   AF-A0A915D176-F1
#
_cell.length_a   1.000
_cell.length_b   1.000
_cell.length_c   1.000
_cell.angle_alpha   90.00
_cell.angle_beta   90.00
_cell.angle_gamma   90.00
#
_symmetry.space_group_name_H-M   'P 1'
#
loop_
_entity.id
_entity.type
_entity.pdbx_description
1 polymer ?
#
loop_
_entity_poly.entity_id
_entity_poly.type
_entity_poly.pdbx_seq_one_letter_code
_entity_poly.pdbx_strand_id
1 'polypeptide(L)'
;MARSAKDDVHVHLEEIPSGQMGLIKEKASSHPSTNVSMDVKKVKSQRTKALNPPFPLHHAYYPSTFARWRIDFIKMTLEMVFLFNNIIPASTSALYFYYSRTNPSSSILRLVSSVPLLRSLNTTSQTVITSLLTAYMPVLSLRTFLKWFVFNYKGYVLKHPKTFFDHQNLGCLTCASLKKTVQGYLESVQPVLPKNEFDQLQQMADQFLSNEGKKLQRYTLFYSMFTTNYVTYLWEKYETVWNTRIPGKYCDQWRPIRYSRHVAVYLDGCFYRVDLFDECNRLYSLDELADIFTELLCRRETASTAEQKLAALTHDKRNIWHNNRNQFFLKNSVNSQSLEVIESAIVFLILDQADHYDFNLQKPAVMDNFAREMLAGNGKNRWVDKSLNFVVSKNGRIGGTSEHSVGDGSEFDHVMENFLYIDANFLEYPKSVVDIDTLVDFKPEHQHVKLAERLRFEIDERLKSTDPSVTTNPSKKT
;
A
#
# COMPACT_ATOMS: atom_id res chain seq x y z
N MET A 1 6.88 17.38 -38.07
CA MET A 1 6.64 16.67 -39.36
C MET A 1 5.94 15.36 -39.03
N ALA A 2 4.67 15.26 -39.41
CA ALA A 2 3.84 14.07 -39.23
C ALA A 2 4.18 12.99 -40.27
N ARG A 3 4.34 11.73 -39.82
CA ARG A 3 4.10 10.48 -40.56
C ARG A 3 3.76 9.43 -39.49
N SER A 4 2.49 9.10 -39.23
CA SER A 4 1.67 8.12 -39.95
C SER A 4 2.37 6.77 -40.16
N ALA A 5 2.29 5.90 -39.15
CA ALA A 5 2.32 4.45 -39.33
C ALA A 5 0.95 3.94 -38.86
N LYS A 6 0.06 3.70 -39.83
CA LYS A 6 -1.11 2.84 -39.68
C LYS A 6 -0.57 1.42 -39.81
N ASP A 7 -0.59 0.67 -38.73
CA ASP A 7 -0.58 -0.79 -38.80
C ASP A 7 -1.61 -1.31 -37.81
N ASP A 8 -2.62 -1.99 -38.38
CA ASP A 8 -3.77 -2.55 -37.72
C ASP A 8 -3.35 -3.68 -36.76
N VAL A 9 -3.48 -3.44 -35.45
CA VAL A 9 -3.50 -4.50 -34.45
C VAL A 9 -4.96 -4.79 -34.12
N HIS A 10 -5.54 -5.78 -34.79
CA HIS A 10 -6.82 -6.36 -34.41
C HIS A 10 -6.69 -7.04 -33.04
N VAL A 11 -7.11 -6.35 -31.98
CA VAL A 11 -7.38 -6.97 -30.68
C VAL A 11 -8.73 -7.66 -30.80
N HIS A 12 -8.73 -8.99 -30.83
CA HIS A 12 -9.95 -9.78 -30.63
C HIS A 12 -10.44 -9.58 -29.20
N LEU A 13 -11.38 -8.67 -29.02
CA LEU A 13 -12.22 -8.61 -27.83
C LEU A 13 -13.22 -9.77 -27.93
N GLU A 14 -13.11 -10.75 -27.05
CA GLU A 14 -14.17 -11.75 -26.85
C GLU A 14 -15.45 -11.01 -26.44
N GLU A 15 -16.50 -11.17 -27.23
CA GLU A 15 -17.81 -10.59 -27.00
C GLU A 15 -18.39 -11.12 -25.67
N ILE A 16 -18.69 -10.21 -24.75
CA ILE A 16 -19.47 -10.51 -23.55
C ILE A 16 -20.89 -10.94 -24.01
N PRO A 17 -21.41 -12.11 -23.59
CA PRO A 17 -22.71 -12.58 -24.05
C PRO A 17 -23.83 -11.58 -23.76
N SER A 18 -24.62 -11.28 -24.77
CA SER A 18 -25.71 -10.30 -24.86
C SER A 18 -26.86 -10.46 -23.85
N GLY A 19 -26.79 -11.45 -22.94
CA GLY A 19 -27.79 -11.72 -21.89
C GLY A 19 -27.58 -10.96 -20.57
N GLN A 20 -26.41 -10.36 -20.31
CA GLN A 20 -26.15 -9.63 -19.05
C GLN A 20 -26.33 -8.10 -19.15
N MET A 21 -26.41 -7.55 -20.37
CA MET A 21 -26.56 -6.10 -20.58
C MET A 21 -28.01 -5.60 -20.36
N GLY A 22 -28.98 -6.51 -20.27
CA GLY A 22 -30.39 -6.19 -20.00
C GLY A 22 -30.68 -5.84 -18.53
N LEU A 23 -29.96 -6.43 -17.58
CA LEU A 23 -30.21 -6.25 -16.15
C LEU A 23 -29.69 -4.92 -15.58
N ILE A 24 -28.75 -4.26 -16.27
CA ILE A 24 -28.18 -2.97 -15.85
C ILE A 24 -28.98 -1.79 -16.41
N LYS A 25 -29.66 -1.96 -17.56
CA LYS A 25 -30.49 -0.89 -18.15
C LYS A 25 -31.88 -0.74 -17.53
N GLU A 26 -32.43 -1.78 -16.90
CA GLU A 26 -33.79 -1.74 -16.34
C GLU A 26 -33.92 -0.99 -15.01
N LYS A 27 -32.82 -0.84 -14.24
CA LYS A 27 -32.81 -0.07 -12.99
C LYS A 27 -32.65 1.44 -13.16
N ALA A 28 -32.29 1.91 -14.35
CA ALA A 28 -32.06 3.34 -14.61
C ALA A 28 -33.28 4.07 -15.22
N SER A 29 -34.38 3.38 -15.55
CA SER A 29 -35.47 3.98 -16.33
C SER A 29 -36.90 3.75 -15.81
N SER A 30 -37.11 3.23 -14.60
CA SER A 30 -38.47 3.09 -14.05
C SER A 30 -38.60 3.61 -12.61
N HIS A 31 -39.04 4.87 -12.50
CA HIS A 31 -39.85 5.29 -11.37
C HIS A 31 -41.33 5.14 -11.76
N PRO A 32 -42.06 4.17 -11.19
CA PRO A 32 -43.50 4.28 -11.06
C PRO A 32 -43.85 4.59 -9.60
N SER A 33 -44.50 5.74 -9.41
CA SER A 33 -45.26 6.06 -8.21
C SER A 33 -46.40 5.05 -8.04
N THR A 34 -46.25 4.08 -7.14
CA THR A 34 -47.36 3.25 -6.67
C THR A 34 -47.29 3.05 -5.16
N ASN A 35 -48.31 3.60 -4.48
CA ASN A 35 -48.61 3.36 -3.07
C ASN A 35 -48.86 1.86 -2.85
N VAL A 36 -47.98 1.20 -2.10
CA VAL A 36 -48.26 -0.12 -1.51
C VAL A 36 -47.89 -0.03 -0.04
N SER A 37 -48.92 -0.01 0.82
CA SER A 37 -48.77 -0.15 2.26
C SER A 37 -48.21 -1.55 2.57
N MET A 38 -46.95 -1.63 3.02
CA MET A 38 -46.38 -2.88 3.53
C MET A 38 -46.33 -2.86 5.06
N ASP A 39 -46.85 -3.96 5.62
CA ASP A 39 -47.02 -4.27 7.03
C ASP A 39 -45.73 -4.07 7.87
N VAL A 40 -45.81 -3.14 8.82
CA VAL A 40 -44.74 -2.67 9.73
C VAL A 40 -44.23 -3.75 10.69
N LYS A 41 -44.80 -4.96 10.70
CA LYS A 41 -44.46 -6.03 11.66
C LYS A 41 -43.36 -7.01 11.21
N LYS A 42 -42.94 -7.00 9.93
CA LYS A 42 -41.87 -7.92 9.44
C LYS A 42 -40.44 -7.39 9.54
N VAL A 43 -40.24 -6.12 9.91
CA VAL A 43 -38.92 -5.46 9.90
C VAL A 43 -38.08 -5.74 11.16
N LYS A 44 -38.66 -6.23 12.26
CA LYS A 44 -37.96 -6.33 13.56
C LYS A 44 -37.16 -7.62 13.85
N SER A 45 -36.87 -8.49 12.87
CA SER A 45 -36.15 -9.76 13.16
C SER A 45 -34.92 -10.09 12.32
N GLN A 46 -34.45 -9.20 11.44
CA GLN A 46 -33.13 -9.39 10.83
C GLN A 46 -32.04 -8.93 11.79
N ARG A 47 -31.72 -9.80 12.75
CA ARG A 47 -30.42 -9.81 13.44
C ARG A 47 -29.34 -9.56 12.39
N THR A 48 -28.52 -8.54 12.61
CA THR A 48 -27.28 -8.22 11.90
C THR A 48 -26.61 -9.50 11.42
N LYS A 49 -26.80 -9.84 10.14
CA LYS A 49 -26.02 -10.91 9.50
C LYS A 49 -24.57 -10.44 9.59
N ALA A 50 -23.72 -11.24 10.22
CA ALA A 50 -22.29 -11.02 10.20
C ALA A 50 -21.87 -10.79 8.74
N LEU A 51 -21.17 -9.68 8.49
CA LEU A 51 -20.61 -9.33 7.19
C LEU A 51 -19.70 -10.49 6.75
N ASN A 52 -20.19 -11.30 5.82
CA ASN A 52 -19.33 -12.25 5.12
C ASN A 52 -18.57 -11.46 4.05
N PRO A 53 -17.28 -11.75 3.82
CA PRO A 53 -16.48 -11.05 2.84
C PRO A 53 -17.11 -11.13 1.42
N PRO A 54 -16.89 -10.11 0.57
CA PRO A 54 -17.51 -9.96 -0.77
C PRO A 54 -17.31 -11.16 -1.70
N PHE A 55 -16.17 -11.81 -1.53
CA PHE A 55 -15.80 -13.00 -2.24
C PHE A 55 -16.12 -14.19 -1.35
N PRO A 56 -16.77 -15.27 -1.85
CA PRO A 56 -16.63 -16.54 -1.17
C PRO A 56 -15.11 -16.73 -1.02
N LEU A 57 -14.63 -16.88 0.22
CA LEU A 57 -13.27 -17.37 0.43
C LEU A 57 -13.26 -18.74 -0.23
N HIS A 58 -12.93 -18.76 -1.53
CA HIS A 58 -12.92 -19.97 -2.31
C HIS A 58 -11.81 -20.77 -1.65
N HIS A 59 -12.20 -21.75 -0.84
CA HIS A 59 -11.28 -22.71 -0.24
C HIS A 59 -10.42 -23.42 -1.30
N ALA A 60 -10.74 -23.26 -2.59
CA ALA A 60 -9.97 -23.68 -3.74
C ALA A 60 -8.63 -22.94 -3.93
N TYR A 61 -8.48 -21.68 -3.51
CA TYR A 61 -7.22 -20.93 -3.62
C TYR A 61 -6.35 -21.00 -2.37
N TYR A 62 -6.95 -21.36 -1.24
CA TYR A 62 -6.20 -21.61 -0.04
C TYR A 62 -5.72 -23.06 -0.03
N PRO A 63 -4.42 -23.33 0.11
CA PRO A 63 -3.95 -24.69 0.25
C PRO A 63 -4.70 -25.36 1.40
N SER A 64 -5.19 -26.58 1.14
CA SER A 64 -5.83 -27.42 2.16
C SER A 64 -4.93 -27.55 3.38
N THR A 65 -5.49 -27.92 4.53
CA THR A 65 -4.71 -28.14 5.77
C THR A 65 -3.49 -29.05 5.52
N PHE A 66 -3.66 -30.04 4.64
CA PHE A 66 -2.59 -30.94 4.22
C PHE A 66 -1.59 -30.29 3.25
N ALA A 67 -2.03 -29.45 2.31
CA ALA A 67 -1.14 -28.72 1.41
C ALA A 67 -0.30 -27.67 2.15
N ARG A 68 -0.87 -26.97 3.14
CA ARG A 68 -0.12 -26.08 4.04
C ARG A 68 0.93 -26.86 4.84
N TRP A 69 0.52 -27.97 5.44
CA TRP A 69 1.44 -28.88 6.13
C TRP A 69 2.61 -29.32 5.25
N ARG A 70 2.33 -29.68 3.99
CA ARG A 70 3.36 -30.09 3.02
C ARG A 70 4.30 -28.94 2.67
N ILE A 71 3.79 -27.72 2.48
CA ILE A 71 4.61 -26.53 2.19
C ILE A 71 5.50 -26.18 3.40
N ASP A 72 4.94 -26.20 4.61
CA ASP A 72 5.68 -25.95 5.85
C ASP A 72 6.76 -27.00 6.09
N PHE A 73 6.45 -28.27 5.79
CA PHE A 73 7.42 -29.36 5.86
C PHE A 73 8.56 -29.19 4.84
N ILE A 74 8.26 -28.79 3.60
CA ILE A 74 9.26 -28.52 2.56
C ILE A 74 10.12 -27.31 2.94
N LYS A 75 9.52 -26.20 3.39
CA LYS A 75 10.26 -25.02 3.88
C LYS A 75 11.17 -25.38 5.05
N MET A 76 10.67 -26.16 6.01
CA MET A 76 11.48 -26.65 7.14
C MET A 76 12.66 -27.49 6.64
N THR A 77 12.44 -28.40 5.69
CA THR A 77 13.49 -29.25 5.11
C THR A 77 14.55 -28.41 4.37
N LEU A 78 14.12 -27.38 3.64
CA LEU A 78 15.00 -26.44 2.95
C LEU A 78 15.78 -25.54 3.93
N GLU A 79 15.13 -25.02 4.98
CA GLU A 79 15.80 -24.29 6.08
C GLU A 79 16.85 -25.16 6.79
N MET A 80 16.57 -26.47 6.97
CA MET A 80 17.54 -27.43 7.48
C MET A 80 18.74 -27.57 6.55
N VAL A 81 18.52 -27.62 5.22
CA VAL A 81 19.60 -27.69 4.22
C VAL A 81 20.42 -26.38 4.18
N PHE A 82 19.82 -25.22 4.43
CA PHE A 82 20.55 -23.95 4.50
C PHE A 82 21.44 -23.81 5.75
N LEU A 83 21.08 -24.45 6.87
CA LEU A 83 21.94 -24.56 8.06
C LEU A 83 23.15 -25.49 7.86
N PHE A 84 23.13 -26.33 6.81
CA PHE A 84 24.29 -27.11 6.39
C PHE A 84 25.37 -26.28 5.66
N ASN A 85 25.17 -24.97 5.44
CA ASN A 85 26.24 -24.10 4.94
C ASN A 85 27.32 -23.87 6.02
N ASN A 86 28.31 -24.76 6.00
CA ASN A 86 29.73 -24.69 6.34
C ASN A 86 30.21 -24.20 7.72
N ILE A 87 29.46 -23.38 8.49
CA ILE A 87 30.03 -22.74 9.70
C ILE A 87 29.71 -23.51 10.99
N ILE A 88 28.46 -23.94 11.17
CA ILE A 88 28.03 -24.62 12.40
C ILE A 88 28.52 -26.09 12.43
N PRO A 89 28.39 -26.89 11.35
CA PRO A 89 28.86 -28.28 11.37
C PRO A 89 30.37 -28.39 11.57
N ALA A 90 31.15 -27.44 11.04
CA ALA A 90 32.60 -27.42 11.16
C ALA A 90 33.06 -27.08 12.60
N SER A 91 32.43 -26.09 13.24
CA SER A 91 32.81 -25.63 14.58
C SER A 91 32.45 -26.63 15.69
N THR A 92 31.29 -27.26 15.62
CA THR A 92 30.86 -28.30 16.56
C THR A 92 31.56 -29.64 16.34
N SER A 93 31.83 -30.03 15.09
CA SER A 93 32.65 -31.21 14.79
C SER A 93 34.10 -31.02 15.25
N ALA A 94 34.66 -29.81 15.13
CA ALA A 94 35.97 -29.48 15.66
C ALA A 94 36.01 -29.52 17.20
N LEU A 95 34.98 -28.98 17.87
CA LEU A 95 34.86 -29.02 19.33
C LEU A 95 34.70 -30.44 19.87
N TYR A 96 33.89 -31.26 19.19
CA TYR A 96 33.70 -32.67 19.53
C TYR A 96 34.95 -33.51 19.23
N PHE A 97 35.68 -33.22 18.15
CA PHE A 97 36.97 -33.85 17.83
C PHE A 97 38.06 -33.49 18.86
N TYR A 98 38.09 -32.24 19.32
CA TYR A 98 38.97 -31.81 20.41
C TYR A 98 38.63 -32.56 21.71
N TYR A 99 37.35 -32.58 22.09
CA TYR A 99 36.89 -33.25 23.31
C TYR A 99 37.12 -34.77 23.28
N SER A 100 36.83 -35.44 22.16
CA SER A 100 37.02 -36.88 22.00
C SER A 100 38.49 -37.29 22.05
N ARG A 101 39.40 -36.44 21.56
CA ARG A 101 40.85 -36.65 21.63
C ARG A 101 41.41 -36.42 23.03
N THR A 102 40.85 -35.47 23.78
CA THR A 102 41.24 -35.22 25.18
C THR A 102 40.65 -36.22 26.18
N ASN A 103 39.49 -36.82 25.87
CA ASN A 103 38.77 -37.75 26.76
C ASN A 103 38.35 -39.04 26.01
N PRO A 104 39.30 -39.94 25.69
CA PRO A 104 39.03 -41.19 24.97
C PRO A 104 38.13 -42.18 25.75
N SER A 105 37.96 -41.97 27.06
CA SER A 105 37.12 -42.78 27.94
C SER A 105 35.63 -42.43 27.92
N SER A 106 35.19 -41.48 27.09
CA SER A 106 33.80 -41.01 27.11
C SER A 106 32.80 -42.13 26.80
N SER A 107 31.74 -42.24 27.61
CA SER A 107 30.70 -43.27 27.46
C SER A 107 29.93 -43.15 26.13
N ILE A 108 29.88 -41.95 25.56
CA ILE A 108 29.16 -41.63 24.32
C ILE A 108 29.85 -42.24 23.09
N LEU A 109 31.19 -42.15 23.00
CA LEU A 109 31.94 -42.79 21.91
C LEU A 109 31.82 -44.32 21.95
N ARG A 110 31.77 -44.90 23.16
CA ARG A 110 31.57 -46.35 23.35
C ARG A 110 30.18 -46.81 22.92
N LEU A 111 29.16 -45.99 23.17
CA LEU A 111 27.79 -46.28 22.73
C LEU A 111 27.67 -46.24 21.20
N VAL A 112 28.26 -45.25 20.53
CA VAL A 112 28.16 -45.15 19.06
C VAL A 112 29.02 -46.19 18.34
N SER A 113 30.22 -46.49 18.86
CA SER A 113 31.10 -47.56 18.33
C SER A 113 30.59 -48.98 18.64
N SER A 114 29.55 -49.12 19.48
CA SER A 114 28.86 -50.40 19.71
C SER A 114 27.87 -50.75 18.60
N VAL A 115 27.48 -49.78 17.76
CA VAL A 115 26.59 -50.02 16.61
C VAL A 115 27.37 -50.71 15.49
N PRO A 116 26.99 -51.93 15.05
CA PRO A 116 27.75 -52.71 14.08
C PRO A 116 28.02 -51.97 12.77
N LEU A 117 27.05 -51.16 12.34
CA LEU A 117 27.07 -50.42 11.07
C LEU A 117 28.05 -49.23 11.08
N LEU A 118 28.38 -48.69 12.25
CA LEU A 118 29.27 -47.54 12.41
C LEU A 118 30.72 -47.97 12.71
N ARG A 119 30.91 -49.20 13.19
CA ARG A 119 32.22 -49.76 13.53
C ARG A 119 33.14 -49.93 12.31
N SER A 120 32.59 -50.09 11.11
CA SER A 120 33.35 -50.21 9.85
C SER A 120 33.87 -48.88 9.30
N LEU A 121 33.39 -47.75 9.84
CA LEU A 121 33.78 -46.42 9.38
C LEU A 121 35.07 -45.94 10.04
N ASN A 122 35.82 -45.06 9.37
CA ASN A 122 37.01 -44.45 9.96
C ASN A 122 36.65 -43.56 11.17
N THR A 123 37.64 -43.30 12.03
CA THR A 123 37.45 -42.57 13.30
C THR A 123 36.88 -41.17 13.08
N THR A 124 37.24 -40.51 11.98
CA THR A 124 36.72 -39.18 11.61
C THR A 124 35.22 -39.23 11.31
N SER A 125 34.77 -40.19 10.49
CA SER A 125 33.36 -40.39 10.16
C SER A 125 32.53 -40.77 11.38
N GLN A 126 33.06 -41.64 12.25
CA GLN A 126 32.40 -41.96 13.54
C GLN A 126 32.23 -40.72 14.42
N THR A 127 33.24 -39.83 14.43
CA THR A 127 33.22 -38.60 15.21
C THR A 127 32.17 -37.61 14.69
N VAL A 128 32.07 -37.43 13.37
CA VAL A 128 31.06 -36.57 12.73
C VAL A 128 29.65 -37.12 12.93
N ILE A 129 29.44 -38.43 12.76
CA ILE A 129 28.12 -39.04 12.96
C ILE A 129 27.68 -38.94 14.42
N THR A 130 28.61 -39.13 15.36
CA THR A 130 28.30 -38.98 16.78
C THR A 130 27.93 -37.53 17.12
N SER A 131 28.68 -36.53 16.62
CA SER A 131 28.35 -35.12 16.88
C SER A 131 26.97 -34.74 16.32
N LEU A 132 26.61 -35.24 15.14
CA LEU A 132 25.28 -35.06 14.56
C LEU A 132 24.18 -35.71 15.42
N LEU A 133 24.38 -36.93 15.89
CA LEU A 133 23.37 -37.66 16.65
C LEU A 133 23.19 -37.15 18.08
N THR A 134 24.26 -36.71 18.76
CA THR A 134 24.21 -36.38 20.19
C THR A 134 24.09 -34.89 20.48
N ALA A 135 24.58 -34.02 19.60
CA ALA A 135 24.48 -32.57 19.79
C ALA A 135 23.42 -31.95 18.88
N TYR A 136 23.36 -32.33 17.60
CA TYR A 136 22.45 -31.70 16.65
C TYR A 136 21.02 -32.23 16.73
N MET A 137 20.84 -33.55 16.62
CA MET A 137 19.50 -34.15 16.56
C MET A 137 18.63 -33.81 17.78
N PRO A 138 19.15 -33.74 19.03
CA PRO A 138 18.33 -33.36 20.19
C PRO A 138 17.94 -31.88 20.18
N VAL A 139 18.88 -30.97 19.88
CA VAL A 139 18.61 -29.52 19.80
C VAL A 139 17.63 -29.22 18.66
N LEU A 140 17.81 -29.89 17.52
CA LEU A 140 16.93 -29.80 16.36
C LEU A 140 15.54 -30.34 16.68
N SER A 141 15.44 -31.51 17.33
CA SER A 141 14.16 -32.12 17.71
C SER A 141 13.42 -31.24 18.71
N LEU A 142 14.11 -30.69 19.72
CA LEU A 142 13.53 -29.77 20.70
C LEU A 142 13.06 -28.47 20.04
N ARG A 143 13.87 -27.90 19.13
CA ARG A 143 13.48 -26.68 18.41
C ARG A 143 12.27 -26.93 17.50
N THR A 144 12.23 -28.08 16.83
CA THR A 144 11.09 -28.51 16.01
C THR A 144 9.84 -28.70 16.85
N PHE A 145 9.97 -29.37 18.01
CA PHE A 145 8.91 -29.56 18.98
C PHE A 145 8.38 -28.22 19.51
N LEU A 146 9.25 -27.30 19.93
CA LEU A 146 8.86 -25.99 20.43
C LEU A 146 8.20 -25.13 19.34
N LYS A 147 8.75 -25.11 18.11
CA LYS A 147 8.12 -24.41 16.96
C LYS A 147 6.72 -24.95 16.69
N TRP A 148 6.55 -26.28 16.72
CA TRP A 148 5.27 -26.92 16.40
C TRP A 148 4.23 -26.84 17.53
N PHE A 149 4.60 -27.19 18.76
CA PHE A 149 3.65 -27.23 19.88
C PHE A 149 3.46 -25.88 20.57
N VAL A 150 4.50 -25.05 20.70
CA VAL A 150 4.42 -23.81 21.48
C VAL A 150 4.09 -22.61 20.60
N PHE A 151 4.74 -22.49 19.44
CA PHE A 151 4.55 -21.33 18.56
C PHE A 151 3.42 -21.52 17.55
N ASN A 152 3.22 -22.72 17.01
CA ASN A 152 2.12 -23.01 16.08
C ASN A 152 0.74 -23.09 16.79
N TYR A 153 0.70 -23.49 18.06
CA TYR A 153 -0.52 -23.47 18.87
C TYR A 153 -1.06 -22.04 19.08
N LYS A 154 -0.18 -21.04 19.22
CA LYS A 154 -0.58 -19.62 19.21
C LYS A 154 -1.19 -19.18 17.88
N GLY A 155 -0.75 -19.75 16.76
CA GLY A 155 -1.37 -19.56 15.45
C GLY A 155 -2.74 -20.23 15.30
N TYR A 156 -2.95 -21.38 15.96
CA TYR A 156 -4.20 -22.14 15.90
C TYR A 156 -5.34 -21.54 16.76
N VAL A 157 -5.00 -20.89 17.88
CA VAL A 157 -5.98 -20.25 18.79
C VAL A 157 -6.52 -18.93 18.23
N LEU A 158 -5.77 -18.24 17.36
CA LEU A 158 -6.17 -16.97 16.75
C LEU A 158 -6.91 -17.16 15.41
N LYS A 159 -7.93 -18.03 15.41
CA LYS A 159 -8.78 -18.41 14.25
C LYS A 159 -9.74 -17.30 13.76
N HIS A 160 -9.27 -16.07 13.71
CA HIS A 160 -9.76 -15.08 12.78
C HIS A 160 -8.55 -14.65 11.95
N PRO A 161 -8.52 -14.88 10.62
CA PRO A 161 -7.42 -14.40 9.81
C PRO A 161 -7.40 -12.88 9.97
N LYS A 162 -6.50 -12.37 10.81
CA LYS A 162 -6.13 -10.96 10.75
C LYS A 162 -5.63 -10.74 9.33
N THR A 163 -5.96 -9.61 8.71
CA THR A 163 -5.46 -9.22 7.37
C THR A 163 -3.95 -9.40 7.19
N PHE A 164 -3.19 -9.44 8.29
CA PHE A 164 -1.73 -9.63 8.32
C PHE A 164 -1.26 -11.10 8.49
N PHE A 165 -2.13 -12.09 8.62
CA PHE A 165 -1.77 -13.46 9.02
C PHE A 165 -0.85 -14.18 8.02
N ASP A 166 -0.83 -13.76 6.74
CA ASP A 166 -0.09 -14.46 5.68
C ASP A 166 1.25 -13.81 5.30
N HIS A 167 1.59 -12.64 5.86
CA HIS A 167 2.87 -11.96 5.55
C HIS A 167 4.09 -12.79 6.00
N GLN A 168 3.93 -13.62 7.03
CA GLN A 168 4.99 -14.49 7.54
C GLN A 168 5.21 -15.74 6.67
N ASN A 169 4.29 -16.05 5.75
CA ASN A 169 4.34 -17.24 4.89
C ASN A 169 4.71 -16.92 3.44
N LEU A 170 4.83 -15.64 3.07
CA LEU A 170 5.31 -15.24 1.75
C LEU A 170 6.74 -15.76 1.54
N GLY A 171 7.01 -16.26 0.33
CA GLY A 171 8.37 -16.66 -0.06
C GLY A 171 9.28 -15.44 -0.18
N CYS A 172 10.58 -15.60 0.09
CA CYS A 172 11.54 -14.54 -0.17
C CYS A 172 11.63 -14.25 -1.68
N LEU A 173 11.80 -12.98 -2.04
CA LEU A 173 11.99 -12.60 -3.44
C LEU A 173 13.27 -13.26 -3.98
N THR A 174 13.16 -14.03 -5.06
CA THR A 174 14.29 -14.75 -5.63
C THR A 174 15.15 -13.81 -6.47
N CYS A 175 16.47 -13.94 -6.34
CA CYS A 175 17.40 -13.20 -7.19
C CYS A 175 17.48 -13.87 -8.57
N ALA A 176 17.16 -13.12 -9.63
CA ALA A 176 17.21 -13.62 -11.00
C ALA A 176 18.65 -13.97 -11.42
N SER A 177 18.79 -14.86 -12.40
CA SER A 177 20.09 -15.20 -12.99
C SER A 177 20.66 -14.01 -13.75
N LEU A 178 21.89 -13.60 -13.41
CA LEU A 178 22.61 -12.52 -14.08
C LEU A 178 22.59 -12.64 -15.62
N LYS A 179 22.85 -13.86 -16.15
CA LYS A 179 22.84 -14.11 -17.60
C LYS A 179 21.47 -13.85 -18.21
N LYS A 180 20.41 -14.31 -17.54
CA LYS A 180 19.02 -14.13 -18.00
C LYS A 180 18.61 -12.65 -17.94
N THR A 181 19.01 -11.94 -16.88
CA THR A 181 18.75 -10.50 -16.73
C THR A 181 19.43 -9.68 -17.83
N VAL A 182 20.72 -9.95 -18.11
CA VAL A 182 21.44 -9.25 -19.18
C VAL A 182 20.87 -9.57 -20.56
N GLN A 183 20.51 -10.83 -20.81
CA GLN A 183 19.86 -11.22 -22.06
C GLN A 183 18.51 -10.50 -22.24
N GLY A 184 17.65 -10.52 -21.22
CA GLY A 184 16.35 -9.82 -21.29
C GLY A 184 16.51 -8.30 -21.46
N TYR A 185 17.55 -7.70 -20.86
CA TYR A 185 17.90 -6.31 -21.10
C TYR A 185 18.24 -6.04 -22.57
N LEU A 186 19.13 -6.84 -23.16
CA LEU A 186 19.52 -6.71 -24.57
C LEU A 186 18.32 -6.89 -25.53
N GLU A 187 17.49 -7.90 -25.29
CA GLU A 187 16.26 -8.13 -26.05
C GLU A 187 15.30 -6.93 -25.96
N SER A 188 15.22 -6.28 -24.80
CA SER A 188 14.34 -5.11 -24.60
C SER A 188 14.80 -3.83 -25.30
N VAL A 189 16.12 -3.64 -25.46
CA VAL A 189 16.69 -2.41 -26.05
C VAL A 189 16.96 -2.55 -27.55
N GLN A 190 17.09 -3.77 -28.06
CA GLN A 190 17.32 -4.05 -29.49
C GLN A 190 16.35 -3.34 -30.45
N PRO A 191 15.02 -3.29 -30.21
CA PRO A 191 14.11 -2.62 -31.13
C PRO A 191 14.19 -1.08 -31.06
N VAL A 192 14.83 -0.53 -30.02
CA VAL A 192 14.90 0.92 -29.77
C VAL A 192 16.21 1.52 -30.30
N LEU A 193 17.30 0.76 -30.28
CA LEU A 193 18.63 1.26 -30.58
C LEU A 193 19.04 1.05 -32.05
N PRO A 194 19.73 2.02 -32.65
CA PRO A 194 20.45 1.83 -33.90
C PRO A 194 21.47 0.68 -33.79
N LYS A 195 21.67 -0.07 -34.89
CA LYS A 195 22.50 -1.29 -34.89
C LYS A 195 23.92 -1.07 -34.37
N ASN A 196 24.56 0.03 -34.75
CA ASN A 196 25.91 0.38 -34.30
C ASN A 196 26.00 0.61 -32.78
N GLU A 197 25.01 1.25 -32.17
CA GLU A 197 24.93 1.47 -30.72
C GLU A 197 24.59 0.16 -29.98
N PHE A 198 23.70 -0.65 -30.57
CA PHE A 198 23.37 -1.96 -30.04
C PHE A 198 24.60 -2.90 -30.01
N ASP A 199 25.39 -2.93 -31.09
CA ASP A 199 26.62 -3.75 -31.16
C ASP A 199 27.63 -3.33 -30.08
N GLN A 200 27.75 -2.04 -29.78
CA GLN A 200 28.58 -1.53 -28.68
C GLN A 200 28.03 -1.92 -27.32
N LEU A 201 26.72 -1.78 -27.11
CA LEU A 201 26.04 -2.16 -25.87
C LEU A 201 26.17 -3.66 -25.59
N GLN A 202 26.06 -4.50 -26.63
CA GLN A 202 26.27 -5.94 -26.54
C GLN A 202 27.68 -6.26 -26.05
N GLN A 203 28.71 -5.60 -26.58
CA GLN A 203 30.09 -5.76 -26.11
C GLN A 203 30.26 -5.36 -24.63
N MET A 204 29.65 -4.24 -24.22
CA MET A 204 29.66 -3.81 -22.81
C MET A 204 28.95 -4.81 -21.90
N ALA A 205 27.82 -5.36 -22.33
CA ALA A 205 27.07 -6.38 -21.61
C ALA A 205 27.88 -7.68 -21.43
N ASP A 206 28.61 -8.11 -22.47
CA ASP A 206 29.49 -9.29 -22.41
C ASP A 206 30.69 -9.07 -21.47
N GLN A 207 31.25 -7.86 -21.48
CA GLN A 207 32.30 -7.46 -20.53
C GLN A 207 31.78 -7.44 -19.09
N PHE A 208 30.59 -6.89 -18.86
CA PHE A 208 29.94 -6.86 -17.54
C PHE A 208 29.67 -8.28 -17.02
N LEU A 209 29.15 -9.17 -17.87
CA LEU A 209 28.93 -10.59 -17.56
C LEU A 209 30.24 -11.31 -17.18
N SER A 210 31.33 -10.96 -17.84
CA SER A 210 32.63 -11.59 -17.63
C SER A 210 33.31 -11.10 -16.36
N ASN A 211 33.11 -9.82 -16.01
CA ASN A 211 33.84 -9.09 -14.97
C ASN A 211 32.94 -8.73 -13.76
N GLU A 212 32.55 -7.47 -13.64
CA GLU A 212 31.93 -6.87 -12.45
C GLU A 212 30.58 -7.47 -12.10
N GLY A 213 29.78 -7.87 -13.12
CA GLY A 213 28.44 -8.41 -12.92
C GLY A 213 28.43 -9.66 -12.04
N LYS A 214 29.43 -10.55 -12.18
CA LYS A 214 29.56 -11.73 -11.30
C LYS A 214 29.79 -11.35 -9.85
N LYS A 215 30.58 -10.30 -9.60
CA LYS A 215 30.89 -9.81 -8.25
C LYS A 215 29.66 -9.19 -7.60
N LEU A 216 28.96 -8.32 -8.35
CA LEU A 216 27.71 -7.70 -7.90
C LEU A 216 26.62 -8.75 -7.65
N GLN A 217 26.43 -9.71 -8.55
CA GLN A 217 25.47 -10.81 -8.37
C GLN A 217 25.74 -11.62 -7.09
N ARG A 218 27.01 -11.88 -6.76
CA ARG A 218 27.38 -12.57 -5.51
C ARG A 218 27.00 -11.75 -4.28
N TYR A 219 27.22 -10.43 -4.31
CA TYR A 219 26.80 -9.55 -3.21
C TYR A 219 25.29 -9.48 -3.07
N THR A 220 24.55 -9.39 -4.17
CA THR A 220 23.08 -9.39 -4.16
C THR A 220 22.52 -10.72 -3.62
N LEU A 221 23.07 -11.86 -4.07
CA LEU A 221 22.68 -13.18 -3.57
C LEU A 221 22.95 -13.30 -2.07
N PHE A 222 24.14 -12.87 -1.63
CA PHE A 222 24.50 -12.88 -0.22
C PHE A 222 23.53 -12.00 0.59
N TYR A 223 23.27 -10.77 0.14
CA TYR A 223 22.32 -9.87 0.79
C TYR A 223 20.90 -10.47 0.86
N SER A 224 20.43 -11.09 -0.22
CA SER A 224 19.11 -11.73 -0.26
C SER A 224 18.94 -12.91 0.70
N MET A 225 20.03 -13.53 1.16
CA MET A 225 19.95 -14.58 2.19
C MET A 225 19.60 -14.03 3.57
N PHE A 226 19.82 -12.73 3.81
CA PHE A 226 19.58 -12.08 5.11
C PHE A 226 18.34 -11.18 5.12
N THR A 227 17.62 -11.08 4.00
CA THR A 227 16.43 -10.22 3.87
C THR A 227 15.27 -11.01 3.26
N THR A 228 14.04 -10.74 3.68
CA THR A 228 12.85 -11.31 3.02
C THR A 228 12.67 -10.79 1.60
N ASN A 229 13.02 -9.52 1.38
CA ASN A 229 13.07 -8.89 0.06
C ASN A 229 14.32 -7.99 -0.01
N TYR A 230 15.23 -8.33 -0.93
CA TYR A 230 16.51 -7.64 -1.10
C TYR A 230 16.38 -6.31 -1.86
N VAL A 231 15.22 -6.05 -2.46
CA VAL A 231 14.91 -4.81 -3.20
C VAL A 231 14.24 -3.79 -2.30
N THR A 232 13.43 -4.22 -1.32
CA THR A 232 12.64 -3.31 -0.47
C THR A 232 13.46 -2.17 0.10
N TYR A 233 14.59 -2.40 0.78
CA TYR A 233 15.35 -1.28 1.35
C TYR A 233 16.02 -0.34 0.32
N LEU A 234 16.17 -0.79 -0.92
CA LEU A 234 16.71 0.01 -2.03
C LEU A 234 15.59 0.79 -2.75
N TRP A 235 14.36 0.28 -2.68
CA TRP A 235 13.19 0.79 -3.38
C TRP A 235 12.27 1.62 -2.46
N GLU A 236 12.09 1.20 -1.21
CA GLU A 236 11.05 1.65 -0.29
C GLU A 236 11.44 1.63 1.19
N LYS A 237 10.66 2.38 1.97
CA LYS A 237 10.68 2.38 3.42
C LYS A 237 9.22 2.28 3.91
N TYR A 238 8.63 1.09 3.81
CA TYR A 238 7.22 0.84 4.13
C TYR A 238 6.85 1.12 5.59
N GLU A 239 5.74 1.83 5.81
CA GLU A 239 4.83 1.63 6.95
C GLU A 239 3.40 2.08 6.55
N THR A 240 2.55 1.22 5.98
CA THR A 240 1.09 1.43 5.73
C THR A 240 0.65 2.48 4.69
N VAL A 241 -0.53 2.30 4.09
CA VAL A 241 -1.11 3.17 3.03
C VAL A 241 -1.59 4.55 3.52
N TRP A 242 -1.71 4.73 4.84
CA TRP A 242 -2.24 5.94 5.45
C TRP A 242 -1.08 6.80 5.98
N ASN A 243 -0.40 7.51 5.08
CA ASN A 243 0.81 8.25 5.41
C ASN A 243 0.81 9.65 4.84
N THR A 244 1.72 10.47 5.38
CA THR A 244 2.12 11.71 4.74
C THR A 244 3.63 11.71 4.52
N ARG A 245 4.02 12.08 3.30
CA ARG A 245 5.40 12.33 2.92
C ARG A 245 5.84 13.66 3.49
N ILE A 246 6.93 13.65 4.25
CA ILE A 246 7.50 14.85 4.86
C ILE A 246 8.72 15.27 4.03
N PRO A 247 8.76 16.50 3.49
CA PRO A 247 9.89 16.96 2.69
C PRO A 247 11.15 17.06 3.55
N GLY A 248 12.23 16.42 3.11
CA GLY A 248 13.55 16.51 3.72
C GLY A 248 14.49 17.38 2.89
N LYS A 249 15.58 17.83 3.52
CA LYS A 249 16.58 18.66 2.82
C LYS A 249 17.25 17.92 1.65
N TYR A 250 17.48 16.62 1.82
CA TYR A 250 18.17 15.75 0.85
C TYR A 250 17.34 14.53 0.44
N CYS A 251 16.61 13.96 1.40
CA CYS A 251 15.73 12.83 1.19
C CYS A 251 14.51 12.99 2.09
N ASP A 252 13.34 12.72 1.52
CA ASP A 252 12.07 12.84 2.22
C ASP A 252 11.88 11.70 3.21
N GLN A 253 10.97 11.90 4.16
CA GLN A 253 10.71 10.94 5.22
C GLN A 253 9.23 10.62 5.30
N TRP A 254 8.93 9.41 5.75
CA TRP A 254 7.57 8.99 6.02
C TRP A 254 7.18 9.30 7.44
N ARG A 255 5.99 9.85 7.59
CA ARG A 255 5.32 9.90 8.88
C ARG A 255 4.27 8.80 8.95
N PRO A 256 4.51 7.70 9.68
CA PRO A 256 3.52 6.64 9.83
C PRO A 256 2.35 7.11 10.67
N ILE A 257 1.12 6.98 10.15
CA ILE A 257 -0.11 7.31 10.87
C ILE A 257 -0.78 6.01 11.28
N ARG A 258 -0.64 5.63 12.56
CA ARG A 258 -1.16 4.33 13.03
C ARG A 258 -2.63 4.36 13.44
N TYR A 259 -3.11 5.47 13.99
CA TYR A 259 -4.44 5.55 14.62
C TYR A 259 -5.09 6.93 14.44
N SER A 260 -5.21 7.40 13.20
CA SER A 260 -5.97 8.61 12.93
C SER A 260 -7.48 8.36 12.93
N ARG A 261 -8.25 9.40 13.27
CA ARG A 261 -9.69 9.35 13.48
C ARG A 261 -10.43 10.47 12.75
N HIS A 262 -9.70 11.22 11.94
CA HIS A 262 -10.22 12.39 11.25
C HIS A 262 -9.73 12.42 9.82
N VAL A 263 -10.45 13.18 9.01
CA VAL A 263 -10.05 13.54 7.66
C VAL A 263 -9.78 15.04 7.62
N ALA A 264 -8.88 15.43 6.73
CA ALA A 264 -8.68 16.84 6.38
C ALA A 264 -9.54 17.12 5.15
N VAL A 265 -10.39 18.14 5.21
CA VAL A 265 -11.31 18.49 4.13
C VAL A 265 -10.92 19.84 3.55
N TYR A 266 -10.88 19.94 2.22
CA TYR A 266 -10.75 21.20 1.49
C TYR A 266 -12.08 21.54 0.82
N LEU A 267 -12.59 22.74 1.07
CA LEU A 267 -13.81 23.28 0.45
C LEU A 267 -13.60 24.79 0.20
N ASP A 268 -13.68 25.23 -1.05
CA ASP A 268 -13.58 26.64 -1.46
C ASP A 268 -12.38 27.42 -0.88
N GLY A 269 -11.22 26.76 -0.81
CA GLY A 269 -9.99 27.37 -0.31
C GLY A 269 -9.82 27.32 1.21
N CYS A 270 -10.83 26.80 1.90
CA CYS A 270 -10.85 26.59 3.32
C CYS A 270 -10.46 25.13 3.65
N PHE A 271 -9.69 24.95 4.72
CA PHE A 271 -9.29 23.65 5.25
C PHE A 271 -10.01 23.37 6.56
N TYR A 272 -10.46 22.13 6.73
CA TYR A 272 -11.25 21.70 7.88
C TYR A 272 -10.75 20.36 8.43
N ARG A 273 -10.96 20.15 9.71
CA ARG A 273 -10.92 18.84 10.36
C ARG A 273 -12.33 18.29 10.46
N VAL A 274 -12.53 17.05 10.03
CA VAL A 274 -13.77 16.31 10.29
C VAL A 274 -13.42 15.03 11.05
N ASP A 275 -13.90 14.91 12.28
CA ASP A 275 -13.75 13.70 13.08
C ASP A 275 -14.74 12.63 12.60
N LEU A 276 -14.28 11.40 12.43
CA LEU A 276 -15.10 10.26 12.00
C LEU A 276 -15.65 9.45 13.17
N PHE A 277 -15.15 9.71 14.38
CA PHE A 277 -15.47 8.95 15.58
C PHE A 277 -15.92 9.88 16.69
N ASP A 278 -16.87 9.44 17.50
CA ASP A 278 -17.26 10.14 18.73
C ASP A 278 -16.23 9.98 19.87
N GLU A 279 -16.45 10.65 20.99
CA GLU A 279 -15.57 10.60 22.18
C GLU A 279 -15.44 9.17 22.77
N CYS A 280 -16.41 8.30 22.50
CA CYS A 280 -16.46 6.91 22.96
C CYS A 280 -15.79 5.92 21.99
N ASN A 281 -15.14 6.39 20.92
CA ASN A 281 -14.49 5.59 19.88
C ASN A 281 -15.46 4.81 18.98
N ARG A 282 -16.73 5.22 18.91
CA ARG A 282 -17.67 4.68 17.93
C ARG A 282 -17.54 5.48 16.64
N LEU A 283 -17.46 4.79 15.51
CA LEU A 283 -17.53 5.40 14.19
C LEU A 283 -18.91 6.03 14.00
N TYR A 284 -18.96 7.27 13.51
CA TYR A 284 -20.21 7.92 13.15
C TYR A 284 -20.96 7.12 12.07
N SER A 285 -22.28 7.09 12.18
CA SER A 285 -23.16 6.52 11.15
C SER A 285 -23.13 7.38 9.89
N LEU A 286 -23.68 6.85 8.79
CA LEU A 286 -23.77 7.60 7.54
C LEU A 286 -24.67 8.83 7.68
N ASP A 287 -25.77 8.73 8.42
CA ASP A 287 -26.68 9.86 8.67
C ASP A 287 -25.99 10.94 9.53
N GLU A 288 -25.22 10.54 10.55
CA GLU A 288 -24.43 11.46 11.37
C GLU A 288 -23.35 12.17 10.54
N LEU A 289 -22.67 11.45 9.64
CA LEU A 289 -21.68 12.03 8.74
C LEU A 289 -22.34 12.94 7.69
N ALA A 290 -23.50 12.55 7.16
CA ALA A 290 -24.27 13.36 6.22
C ALA A 290 -24.66 14.70 6.86
N ASP A 291 -25.14 14.69 8.11
CA ASP A 291 -25.40 15.90 8.88
C ASP A 291 -24.17 16.82 8.97
N ILE A 292 -22.99 16.25 9.31
CA ILE A 292 -21.74 17.02 9.40
C ILE A 292 -21.36 17.63 8.04
N PHE A 293 -21.43 16.86 6.96
CA PHE A 293 -21.05 17.33 5.62
C PHE A 293 -22.07 18.31 5.03
N THR A 294 -23.37 18.11 5.27
CA THR A 294 -24.43 19.05 4.86
C THR A 294 -24.26 20.38 5.58
N GLU A 295 -24.01 20.38 6.89
CA GLU A 295 -23.71 21.60 7.63
C GLU A 295 -22.46 22.29 7.08
N LEU A 296 -21.37 21.55 6.85
CA LEU A 296 -20.14 22.08 6.28
C LEU A 296 -20.36 22.73 4.90
N LEU A 297 -21.15 22.10 4.03
CA LEU A 297 -21.48 22.62 2.70
C LEU A 297 -22.39 23.87 2.75
N CYS A 298 -23.18 24.04 3.82
CA CYS A 298 -23.98 25.25 4.03
C CYS A 298 -23.16 26.45 4.52
N ARG A 299 -21.91 26.24 4.99
CA ARG A 299 -21.07 27.33 5.49
C ARG A 299 -20.63 28.26 4.37
N ARG A 300 -20.77 29.56 4.58
CA ARG A 300 -20.32 30.62 3.64
C ARG A 300 -18.99 31.25 4.05
N GLU A 301 -18.08 30.43 4.57
CA GLU A 301 -16.74 30.89 4.95
C GLU A 301 -15.90 31.18 3.70
N THR A 302 -15.17 32.31 3.72
CA THR A 302 -14.26 32.68 2.63
C THR A 302 -12.81 32.68 3.12
N ALA A 303 -11.92 32.10 2.32
CA ALA A 303 -10.49 32.10 2.55
C ALA A 303 -9.81 33.24 1.77
N SER A 304 -8.76 33.82 2.34
CA SER A 304 -7.92 34.80 1.63
C SER A 304 -7.22 34.16 0.43
N THR A 305 -6.94 34.91 -0.65
CA THR A 305 -6.29 34.38 -1.87
C THR A 305 -5.02 33.57 -1.59
N ALA A 306 -4.23 33.98 -0.59
CA ALA A 306 -3.02 33.26 -0.19
C ALA A 306 -3.33 31.95 0.54
N GLU A 307 -4.36 31.92 1.38
CA GLU A 307 -4.79 30.71 2.09
C GLU A 307 -5.27 29.65 1.10
N GLN A 308 -6.04 30.05 0.09
CA GLN A 308 -6.53 29.13 -0.95
C GLN A 308 -5.37 28.44 -1.70
N LYS A 309 -4.19 29.06 -1.75
CA LYS A 309 -3.01 28.55 -2.46
C LYS A 309 -2.04 27.78 -1.56
N LEU A 310 -2.33 27.58 -0.27
CA LEU A 310 -1.36 26.93 0.65
C LEU A 310 -0.93 25.54 0.19
N ALA A 311 -1.87 24.75 -0.34
CA ALA A 311 -1.55 23.40 -0.81
C ALA A 311 -0.65 23.41 -2.08
N ALA A 312 -0.59 24.53 -2.81
CA ALA A 312 0.30 24.69 -3.95
C ALA A 312 1.79 24.53 -3.56
N LEU A 313 2.15 24.89 -2.31
CA LEU A 313 3.51 24.74 -1.81
C LEU A 313 3.98 23.29 -1.77
N THR A 314 3.06 22.32 -1.68
CA THR A 314 3.41 20.89 -1.72
C THR A 314 3.85 20.43 -3.12
N HIS A 315 3.54 21.21 -4.16
CA HIS A 315 3.93 20.95 -5.55
C HIS A 315 5.33 21.52 -5.90
N ASP A 316 5.94 22.29 -5.01
CA ASP A 316 7.29 22.82 -5.23
C ASP A 316 8.35 21.72 -5.28
N LYS A 317 9.54 22.09 -5.80
CA LYS A 317 10.73 21.24 -5.66
C LYS A 317 10.95 20.90 -4.19
N ARG A 318 11.29 19.64 -3.91
CA ARG A 318 11.31 19.07 -2.54
C ARG A 318 12.17 19.87 -1.55
N ASN A 319 13.32 20.37 -2.00
CA ASN A 319 14.20 21.22 -1.19
C ASN A 319 13.60 22.61 -0.90
N ILE A 320 12.86 23.19 -1.86
CA ILE A 320 12.15 24.46 -1.68
C ILE A 320 10.98 24.24 -0.72
N TRP A 321 10.18 23.19 -0.94
CA TRP A 321 9.08 22.83 -0.06
C TRP A 321 9.57 22.55 1.37
N HIS A 322 10.69 21.84 1.56
CA HIS A 322 11.31 21.64 2.87
C HIS A 322 11.58 22.98 3.59
N ASN A 323 12.14 23.96 2.89
CA ASN A 323 12.43 25.28 3.45
C ASN A 323 11.15 26.06 3.76
N ASN A 324 10.19 26.07 2.83
CA ASN A 324 8.89 26.73 2.99
C ASN A 324 8.10 26.13 4.16
N ARG A 325 8.06 24.80 4.27
CA ARG A 325 7.44 24.07 5.40
C ARG A 325 8.05 24.49 6.73
N ASN A 326 9.38 24.49 6.83
CA ASN A 326 10.07 24.91 8.05
C ASN A 326 9.81 26.38 8.38
N GLN A 327 9.86 27.27 7.38
CA GLN A 327 9.75 28.71 7.59
C GLN A 327 8.32 29.14 7.93
N PHE A 328 7.33 28.69 7.16
CA PHE A 328 5.97 29.21 7.22
C PHE A 328 5.05 28.37 8.10
N PHE A 329 5.32 27.07 8.25
CA PHE A 329 4.47 26.19 9.04
C PHE A 329 5.07 25.86 10.41
N LEU A 330 6.29 25.30 10.47
CA LEU A 330 6.84 24.80 11.74
C LEU A 330 7.27 25.89 12.72
N LYS A 331 7.75 27.04 12.23
CA LYS A 331 8.13 28.16 13.09
C LYS A 331 6.94 28.92 13.68
N ASN A 332 5.76 28.76 13.09
CA ASN A 332 4.54 29.42 13.54
C ASN A 332 3.66 28.39 14.28
N SER A 333 3.34 28.65 15.54
CA SER A 333 2.59 27.70 16.36
C SER A 333 1.19 27.39 15.81
N VAL A 334 0.49 28.38 15.24
CA VAL A 334 -0.86 28.22 14.68
C VAL A 334 -0.79 27.37 13.40
N ASN A 335 0.12 27.72 12.49
CA ASN A 335 0.29 26.97 11.24
C ASN A 335 0.79 25.55 11.49
N SER A 336 1.64 25.35 12.49
CA SER A 336 2.12 24.02 12.88
C SER A 336 0.99 23.14 13.39
N GLN A 337 0.02 23.68 14.13
CA GLN A 337 -1.14 22.92 14.59
C GLN A 337 -2.06 22.53 13.42
N SER A 338 -2.34 23.47 12.51
CA SER A 338 -3.15 23.18 11.32
C SER A 338 -2.45 22.18 10.38
N LEU A 339 -1.13 22.30 10.20
CA LEU A 339 -0.33 21.35 9.44
C LEU A 339 -0.36 19.96 10.08
N GLU A 340 -0.25 19.88 11.40
CA GLU A 340 -0.34 18.63 12.15
C GLU A 340 -1.67 17.91 11.88
N VAL A 341 -2.79 18.63 11.81
CA VAL A 341 -4.09 18.04 11.47
C VAL A 341 -4.09 17.45 10.06
N ILE A 342 -3.54 18.17 9.07
CA ILE A 342 -3.47 17.69 7.67
C ILE A 342 -2.56 16.46 7.56
N GLU A 343 -1.36 16.53 8.14
CA GLU A 343 -0.38 15.45 8.08
C GLU A 343 -0.84 14.20 8.86
N SER A 344 -1.62 14.37 9.93
CA SER A 344 -2.17 13.24 10.70
C SER A 344 -3.52 12.70 10.22
N ALA A 345 -4.18 13.34 9.25
CA ALA A 345 -5.48 12.86 8.72
C ALA A 345 -5.39 11.47 8.06
N ILE A 346 -6.50 10.75 7.93
CA ILE A 346 -6.54 9.48 7.17
C ILE A 346 -6.39 9.76 5.67
N VAL A 347 -7.21 10.69 5.16
CA VAL A 347 -7.27 11.10 3.75
C VAL A 347 -7.40 12.62 3.68
N PHE A 348 -6.92 13.21 2.59
CA PHE A 348 -7.20 14.61 2.25
C PHE A 348 -8.38 14.63 1.27
N LEU A 349 -9.57 14.97 1.78
CA LEU A 349 -10.82 15.00 1.04
C LEU A 349 -11.03 16.39 0.42
N ILE A 350 -11.44 16.43 -0.84
CA ILE A 350 -11.62 17.66 -1.60
C ILE A 350 -13.06 17.71 -2.09
N LEU A 351 -13.81 18.69 -1.60
CA LEU A 351 -15.15 18.98 -2.07
C LEU A 351 -15.02 20.02 -3.20
N ASP A 352 -15.07 19.52 -4.43
CA ASP A 352 -14.85 20.31 -5.64
C ASP A 352 -16.17 20.86 -6.17
N GLN A 353 -16.20 22.15 -6.51
CA GLN A 353 -17.40 22.81 -7.01
C GLN A 353 -17.69 22.53 -8.49
N ALA A 354 -16.80 21.80 -9.18
CA ALA A 354 -17.02 21.40 -10.56
C ALA A 354 -18.27 20.52 -10.69
N ASP A 355 -19.15 20.87 -11.64
CA ASP A 355 -20.40 20.16 -11.96
C ASP A 355 -20.36 19.48 -13.34
N HIS A 356 -19.24 19.60 -14.06
CA HIS A 356 -19.07 19.21 -15.45
C HIS A 356 -18.20 17.96 -15.64
N TYR A 357 -17.81 17.29 -14.56
CA TYR A 357 -17.07 16.04 -14.63
C TYR A 357 -18.00 14.92 -15.06
N ASP A 358 -17.71 14.25 -16.18
CA ASP A 358 -18.57 13.18 -16.67
C ASP A 358 -17.85 12.28 -17.68
N PHE A 359 -18.54 11.21 -18.11
CA PHE A 359 -18.10 10.33 -19.17
C PHE A 359 -19.13 10.32 -20.32
N ASN A 360 -18.66 10.62 -21.53
CA ASN A 360 -19.50 10.59 -22.73
C ASN A 360 -18.71 10.05 -23.94
N LEU A 361 -19.14 8.90 -24.47
CA LEU A 361 -18.53 8.26 -25.64
C LEU A 361 -18.51 9.16 -26.89
N GLN A 362 -19.50 10.05 -27.05
CA GLN A 362 -19.59 10.98 -28.18
C GLN A 362 -18.76 12.25 -27.97
N LYS A 363 -18.31 12.52 -26.73
CA LYS A 363 -17.49 13.67 -26.37
C LYS A 363 -16.33 13.26 -25.45
N PRO A 364 -15.30 12.59 -25.98
CA PRO A 364 -14.16 12.09 -25.19
C PRO A 364 -13.47 13.17 -24.35
N ALA A 365 -13.45 14.41 -24.82
CA ALA A 365 -12.87 15.55 -24.12
C ALA A 365 -13.43 15.78 -22.70
N VAL A 366 -14.66 15.34 -22.42
CA VAL A 366 -15.26 15.44 -21.07
C VAL A 366 -14.52 14.50 -20.11
N MET A 367 -14.24 13.28 -20.55
CA MET A 367 -13.44 12.32 -19.78
C MET A 367 -12.00 12.77 -19.67
N ASP A 368 -11.40 13.31 -20.73
CA ASP A 368 -10.03 13.83 -20.70
C ASP A 368 -9.88 14.96 -19.66
N ASN A 369 -10.86 15.87 -19.61
CA ASN A 369 -10.88 16.93 -18.61
C ASN A 369 -11.01 16.36 -17.20
N PHE A 370 -11.95 15.42 -17.00
CA PHE A 370 -12.12 14.77 -15.70
C PHE A 370 -10.84 14.05 -15.25
N ALA A 371 -10.23 13.25 -16.11
CA ALA A 371 -8.98 12.53 -15.83
C ALA A 371 -7.83 13.49 -15.51
N ARG A 372 -7.69 14.60 -16.24
CA ARG A 372 -6.68 15.64 -15.98
C ARG A 372 -6.87 16.28 -14.60
N GLU A 373 -8.11 16.64 -14.25
CA GLU A 373 -8.41 17.25 -12.95
C GLU A 373 -8.22 16.26 -11.79
N MET A 374 -8.53 14.98 -11.98
CA MET A 374 -8.23 13.96 -10.97
C MET A 374 -6.72 13.78 -10.79
N LEU A 375 -5.94 13.76 -11.87
CA LEU A 375 -4.49 13.56 -11.87
C LEU A 375 -3.68 14.72 -11.30
N ALA A 376 -4.04 15.96 -11.62
CA ALA A 376 -3.21 17.14 -11.27
C ALA A 376 -3.96 18.16 -10.40
N GLY A 377 -5.29 18.17 -10.45
CA GLY A 377 -6.11 19.24 -9.89
C GLY A 377 -5.78 20.62 -10.48
N ASN A 378 -6.19 21.66 -9.77
CA ASN A 378 -6.01 23.05 -10.19
C ASN A 378 -4.76 23.72 -9.58
N GLY A 379 -3.88 22.93 -8.97
CA GLY A 379 -2.66 23.37 -8.30
C GLY A 379 -2.86 24.04 -6.93
N LYS A 380 -4.11 24.18 -6.45
CA LYS A 380 -4.42 24.82 -5.16
C LYS A 380 -5.10 23.90 -4.16
N ASN A 381 -5.83 22.91 -4.65
CA ASN A 381 -6.73 22.04 -3.89
C ASN A 381 -6.20 20.61 -3.72
N ARG A 382 -4.89 20.39 -3.80
CA ARG A 382 -4.26 19.07 -3.59
C ARG A 382 -3.15 19.19 -2.58
N TRP A 383 -3.15 18.32 -1.58
CA TRP A 383 -2.02 18.17 -0.67
C TRP A 383 -1.20 16.97 -1.13
N VAL A 384 -0.31 17.16 -2.10
CA VAL A 384 0.30 16.04 -2.85
C VAL A 384 1.25 15.18 -2.02
N ASP A 385 1.63 15.63 -0.84
CA ASP A 385 2.35 14.83 0.15
C ASP A 385 1.46 13.79 0.85
N LYS A 386 0.13 13.92 0.78
CA LYS A 386 -0.79 12.97 1.38
C LYS A 386 -0.89 11.72 0.53
N SER A 387 -0.85 10.55 1.17
CA SER A 387 -0.94 9.26 0.48
C SER A 387 -2.17 9.14 -0.40
N LEU A 388 -3.30 9.72 0.03
CA LEU A 388 -4.55 9.77 -0.73
C LEU A 388 -5.16 11.17 -0.68
N ASN A 389 -5.35 11.75 -1.87
CA ASN A 389 -6.18 12.91 -2.13
C ASN A 389 -7.45 12.42 -2.82
N PHE A 390 -8.59 12.48 -2.14
CA PHE A 390 -9.87 11.99 -2.67
C PHE A 390 -10.77 13.17 -3.02
N VAL A 391 -11.31 13.19 -4.22
CA VAL A 391 -12.07 14.31 -4.78
C VAL A 391 -13.52 13.88 -4.93
N VAL A 392 -14.44 14.73 -4.48
CA VAL A 392 -15.88 14.60 -4.67
C VAL A 392 -16.36 15.89 -5.32
N SER A 393 -16.85 15.82 -6.54
CA SER A 393 -17.34 16.97 -7.28
C SER A 393 -18.80 17.29 -6.96
N LYS A 394 -19.27 18.49 -7.31
CA LYS A 394 -20.64 18.96 -7.06
C LYS A 394 -21.71 18.05 -7.66
N ASN A 395 -21.42 17.43 -8.81
CA ASN A 395 -22.31 16.46 -9.46
C ASN A 395 -22.12 15.01 -8.97
N GLY A 396 -21.38 14.80 -7.88
CA GLY A 396 -21.19 13.49 -7.25
C GLY A 396 -20.19 12.57 -7.93
N ARG A 397 -19.43 13.05 -8.94
CA ARG A 397 -18.32 12.27 -9.48
C ARG A 397 -17.17 12.23 -8.46
N ILE A 398 -16.53 11.08 -8.39
CA ILE A 398 -15.44 10.82 -7.46
C ILE A 398 -14.19 10.40 -8.21
N GLY A 399 -13.05 10.76 -7.65
CA GLY A 399 -11.75 10.32 -8.12
C GLY A 399 -10.65 10.80 -7.19
N GLY A 400 -9.42 10.91 -7.67
CA GLY A 400 -8.34 11.40 -6.83
C GLY A 400 -6.96 11.05 -7.33
N THR A 401 -5.99 11.34 -6.47
CA THR A 401 -4.56 11.06 -6.68
C THR A 401 -3.97 10.43 -5.43
N SER A 402 -3.04 9.53 -5.65
CA SER A 402 -2.22 8.97 -4.58
C SER A 402 -0.78 9.42 -4.70
N GLU A 403 -0.10 9.48 -3.57
CA GLU A 403 1.34 9.67 -3.52
C GLU A 403 2.01 8.29 -3.67
N HIS A 404 2.81 8.13 -4.72
CA HIS A 404 3.30 6.82 -5.18
C HIS A 404 4.41 6.22 -4.28
N SER A 405 5.13 7.02 -3.51
CA SER A 405 6.23 6.47 -2.72
C SER A 405 5.77 5.79 -1.42
N VAL A 406 4.47 5.85 -1.09
CA VAL A 406 3.83 5.11 0.00
C VAL A 406 3.54 3.65 -0.35
N GLY A 407 3.27 3.34 -1.62
CA GLY A 407 2.89 2.02 -2.09
C GLY A 407 2.49 2.02 -3.56
N ASP A 408 2.21 0.83 -4.10
CA ASP A 408 1.85 0.65 -5.50
C ASP A 408 0.34 0.88 -5.75
N GLY A 409 -0.08 0.77 -7.01
CA GLY A 409 -1.48 0.99 -7.39
C GLY A 409 -2.47 -0.02 -6.81
N SER A 410 -2.01 -1.25 -6.52
CA SER A 410 -2.88 -2.36 -6.13
C SER A 410 -3.66 -2.11 -4.84
N GLU A 411 -3.04 -1.41 -3.91
CA GLU A 411 -3.62 -1.07 -2.61
C GLU A 411 -4.79 -0.10 -2.78
N PHE A 412 -4.62 0.92 -3.63
CA PHE A 412 -5.66 1.89 -3.92
C PHE A 412 -6.77 1.28 -4.76
N ASP A 413 -6.45 0.41 -5.72
CA ASP A 413 -7.43 -0.35 -6.51
C ASP A 413 -8.34 -1.17 -5.60
N HIS A 414 -7.78 -1.90 -4.63
CA HIS A 414 -8.58 -2.65 -3.66
C HIS A 414 -9.44 -1.77 -2.75
N VAL A 415 -8.97 -0.58 -2.36
CA VAL A 415 -9.79 0.37 -1.61
C VAL A 415 -11.01 0.81 -2.44
N MET A 416 -10.78 1.14 -3.72
CA MET A 416 -11.85 1.59 -4.62
C MET A 416 -12.83 0.45 -4.98
N GLU A 417 -12.33 -0.75 -5.23
CA GLU A 417 -13.17 -1.93 -5.48
C GLU A 417 -14.08 -2.22 -4.28
N ASN A 418 -13.53 -2.20 -3.06
CA ASN A 418 -14.32 -2.40 -1.84
C ASN A 418 -15.34 -1.27 -1.65
N PHE A 419 -14.97 -0.02 -1.92
CA PHE A 419 -15.90 1.10 -1.86
C PHE A 419 -17.08 0.88 -2.82
N LEU A 420 -16.82 0.60 -4.10
CA LEU A 420 -17.87 0.36 -5.10
C LEU A 420 -18.73 -0.86 -4.75
N TYR A 421 -18.13 -1.90 -4.18
CA TYR A 421 -18.87 -3.08 -3.74
C TYR A 421 -19.81 -2.77 -2.56
N ILE A 422 -19.32 -2.02 -1.56
CA ILE A 422 -20.13 -1.59 -0.41
C ILE A 422 -21.28 -0.70 -0.89
N ASP A 423 -20.96 0.26 -1.75
CA ASP A 423 -21.92 1.18 -2.35
C ASP A 423 -23.05 0.43 -3.09
N ALA A 424 -22.70 -0.45 -4.01
CA ALA A 424 -23.67 -1.14 -4.85
C ALA A 424 -24.54 -2.17 -4.10
N ASN A 425 -24.06 -2.71 -2.97
CA ASN A 425 -24.70 -3.87 -2.32
C ASN A 425 -25.23 -3.62 -0.90
N PHE A 426 -24.71 -2.62 -0.19
CA PHE A 426 -25.00 -2.43 1.25
C PHE A 426 -25.48 -1.02 1.61
N LEU A 427 -25.12 0.00 0.82
CA LEU A 427 -25.54 1.37 1.14
C LEU A 427 -26.98 1.60 0.67
N GLU A 428 -27.82 2.03 1.61
CA GLU A 428 -29.15 2.53 1.32
C GLU A 428 -29.10 4.06 1.27
N TYR A 429 -29.27 4.62 0.07
CA TYR A 429 -29.30 6.07 -0.10
C TYR A 429 -30.60 6.67 0.42
N PRO A 430 -30.57 7.90 0.97
CA PRO A 430 -31.78 8.62 1.35
C PRO A 430 -32.73 8.77 0.15
N LYS A 431 -34.04 8.61 0.40
CA LYS A 431 -35.06 8.69 -0.67
C LYS A 431 -35.29 10.10 -1.20
N SER A 432 -34.87 11.12 -0.46
CA SER A 432 -35.02 12.53 -0.82
C SER A 432 -33.66 13.18 -1.01
N VAL A 433 -33.45 13.77 -2.18
CA VAL A 433 -32.32 14.67 -2.45
C VAL A 433 -32.69 16.03 -1.90
N VAL A 434 -31.86 16.58 -1.01
CA VAL A 434 -32.03 17.93 -0.47
C VAL A 434 -31.15 18.87 -1.28
N ASP A 435 -31.75 19.94 -1.81
CA ASP A 435 -30.99 21.00 -2.45
C ASP A 435 -30.33 21.88 -1.39
N ILE A 436 -29.02 21.78 -1.27
CA ILE A 436 -28.21 22.49 -0.28
C ILE A 436 -28.36 24.01 -0.45
N ASP A 437 -28.56 24.51 -1.68
CA ASP A 437 -28.71 25.94 -1.93
C ASP A 437 -30.00 26.52 -1.31
N THR A 438 -30.96 25.64 -0.97
CA THR A 438 -32.22 26.01 -0.29
C THR A 438 -32.11 25.98 1.24
N LEU A 439 -31.06 25.37 1.78
CA LEU A 439 -30.84 25.26 3.23
C LEU A 439 -30.18 26.54 3.75
N VAL A 440 -30.93 27.32 4.53
CA VAL A 440 -30.40 28.46 5.28
C VAL A 440 -30.33 28.05 6.75
N ASP A 441 -29.14 28.21 7.36
CA ASP A 441 -28.88 27.88 8.77
C ASP A 441 -29.24 26.43 9.14
N PHE A 442 -28.82 25.48 8.29
CA PHE A 442 -29.02 24.05 8.54
C PHE A 442 -28.51 23.66 9.93
N LYS A 443 -29.37 22.99 10.69
CA LYS A 443 -29.01 22.40 11.98
C LYS A 443 -29.01 20.89 11.83
N PRO A 444 -27.93 20.21 12.24
CA PRO A 444 -27.87 18.75 12.28
C PRO A 444 -29.07 18.18 13.04
N GLU A 445 -29.64 17.10 12.52
CA GLU A 445 -30.64 16.32 13.26
C GLU A 445 -29.98 15.67 14.50
N HIS A 446 -28.75 15.19 14.34
CA HIS A 446 -27.96 14.55 15.38
C HIS A 446 -27.10 15.57 16.16
N GLN A 447 -27.67 16.21 17.19
CA GLN A 447 -26.98 17.29 17.92
C GLN A 447 -25.72 16.89 18.69
N HIS A 448 -25.48 15.61 18.93
CA HIS A 448 -24.29 15.11 19.63
C HIS A 448 -23.07 14.94 18.71
N VAL A 449 -23.24 15.12 17.39
CA VAL A 449 -22.11 15.02 16.45
C VAL A 449 -21.17 16.20 16.60
N LYS A 450 -19.87 15.95 16.46
CA LYS A 450 -18.88 17.00 16.43
C LYS A 450 -18.78 17.56 15.00
N LEU A 451 -19.16 18.82 14.83
CA LEU A 451 -19.11 19.51 13.55
C LEU A 451 -17.68 19.77 13.08
N ALA A 452 -17.54 20.03 11.78
CA ALA A 452 -16.26 20.32 11.15
C ALA A 452 -15.57 21.53 11.80
N GLU A 453 -14.29 21.39 12.13
CA GLU A 453 -13.49 22.45 12.73
C GLU A 453 -12.64 23.14 11.66
N ARG A 454 -12.76 24.47 11.54
CA ARG A 454 -11.99 25.27 10.57
C ARG A 454 -10.53 25.36 11.01
N LEU A 455 -9.62 24.92 10.14
CA LEU A 455 -8.18 25.13 10.34
C LEU A 455 -7.81 26.56 10.01
N ARG A 456 -6.95 27.17 10.82
CA ARG A 456 -6.51 28.56 10.69
C ARG A 456 -5.05 28.62 10.28
N PHE A 457 -4.73 29.56 9.40
CA PHE A 457 -3.36 29.84 8.98
C PHE A 457 -3.05 31.32 9.13
N GLU A 458 -1.95 31.62 9.80
CA GLU A 458 -1.34 32.94 9.84
C GLU A 458 -0.48 33.13 8.59
N ILE A 459 -0.83 34.12 7.78
CA ILE A 459 -0.19 34.38 6.49
C ILE A 459 0.53 35.72 6.55
N ASP A 460 1.86 35.65 6.60
CA ASP A 460 2.71 36.84 6.53
C ASP A 460 2.91 37.32 5.07
N GLU A 461 3.42 38.54 4.89
CA GLU A 461 3.67 39.12 3.57
C GLU A 461 4.65 38.28 2.72
N ARG A 462 5.57 37.56 3.37
CA ARG A 462 6.53 36.69 2.68
C ARG A 462 5.83 35.50 2.05
N LEU A 463 4.92 34.85 2.77
CA LEU A 463 4.11 33.75 2.29
C LEU A 463 3.19 34.20 1.14
N LYS A 464 2.62 35.41 1.22
CA LYS A 464 1.83 35.99 0.10
C LYS A 464 2.66 36.18 -1.17
N SER A 465 3.92 36.58 -1.02
CA SER A 465 4.85 36.79 -2.15
C SER A 465 5.44 35.51 -2.73
N THR A 466 5.29 34.38 -2.02
CA THR A 466 5.77 33.07 -2.46
C THR A 466 4.77 32.50 -3.45
N ASP A 467 4.72 33.06 -4.67
CA ASP A 467 3.95 32.48 -5.77
C ASP A 467 4.85 31.46 -6.51
N PRO A 468 4.47 30.16 -6.55
CA PRO A 468 5.24 29.13 -7.27
C PRO A 468 5.44 29.44 -8.77
N SER A 469 4.62 30.32 -9.34
CA SER A 469 4.73 30.74 -10.75
C SER A 469 5.89 31.70 -11.06
N VAL A 470 6.57 32.26 -10.06
CA VAL A 470 7.56 33.34 -10.25
C VAL A 470 9.01 32.83 -10.38
N THR A 471 9.28 31.54 -10.19
CA THR A 471 10.63 30.99 -10.48
C THR A 471 10.82 30.66 -11.96
N THR A 472 10.90 31.67 -12.83
CA THR A 472 11.49 31.52 -14.17
C THR A 472 12.60 32.55 -14.42
N ASN A 473 13.76 32.02 -14.85
CA ASN A 473 14.98 32.66 -15.38
C ASN A 473 16.03 33.29 -14.43
N PRO A 474 17.01 32.51 -13.95
CA PRO A 474 18.35 33.01 -13.60
C PRO A 474 19.26 33.08 -14.83
N SER A 475 18.84 33.74 -15.92
CA SER A 475 19.68 33.90 -17.13
C SER A 475 19.40 35.18 -17.92
N LYS A 476 19.32 36.33 -17.23
CA LYS A 476 19.62 37.64 -17.84
C LYS A 476 20.32 38.54 -16.82
N LYS A 477 21.57 38.21 -16.50
CA LYS A 477 22.57 39.15 -16.00
C LYS A 477 23.92 38.75 -16.60
N THR A 478 24.16 39.24 -17.81
CA THR A 478 25.36 39.93 -18.34
C THR A 478 25.26 39.89 -19.85
#